data_AF-A0A1Y3Y9M7-F1
#
_entry.id   AF-A0A1Y3Y9M7-F1
#
_cell.length_a   1.000
_cell.length_b   1.000
_cell.length_c   1.000
_cell.angle_alpha   90.00
_cell.angle_beta   90.00
_cell.angle_gamma   90.00
#
_symmetry.space_group_name_H-M   'P 1'
#
loop_
_entity.id
_entity.type
_entity.pdbx_description
1 polymer ?
#
loop_
_entity_poly.entity_id
_entity_poly.type
_entity_poly.pdbx_seq_one_letter_code
_entity_poly.pdbx_strand_id
1 'polypeptide(L)'
;MAKDLKTYYDFADNNFNFLIAAYEQGLVGNAMGAMAQETCEKYLKHIIEEYIVPNDSNENAKKTELLRTHNLTKLSKYILSYLPDIKLDRQSLNLVNGLYFTTRYPGDESIVVEKEDIEEYVEAVKKCKKAVDEFIQSRE
;
A
#
# COMPACT_ATOMS: atom_id res chain seq x y z
N MET A 1 -9.06 13.53 21.13
CA MET A 1 -7.88 14.13 20.46
C MET A 1 -7.62 13.32 19.21
N ALA A 2 -7.40 13.95 18.06
CA ALA A 2 -7.01 13.23 16.85
C ALA A 2 -5.70 12.47 17.13
N LYS A 3 -5.60 11.22 16.67
CA LYS A 3 -4.36 10.42 16.77
C LYS A 3 -3.25 11.16 16.02
N ASP A 4 -2.10 11.33 16.65
CA ASP A 4 -0.93 11.96 16.02
C ASP A 4 -0.36 10.99 14.97
N LEU A 5 -0.34 11.39 13.69
CA LEU A 5 0.06 10.55 12.57
C LEU A 5 1.57 10.72 12.34
N LYS A 6 2.39 9.75 12.77
CA LYS A 6 3.86 9.88 12.77
C LYS A 6 4.57 8.94 11.81
N THR A 7 3.99 7.78 11.55
CA THR A 7 4.61 6.73 10.75
C THR A 7 3.86 6.52 9.44
N TYR A 8 4.49 5.86 8.47
CA TYR A 8 3.78 5.38 7.27
C TYR A 8 2.58 4.51 7.63
N TYR A 9 2.67 3.69 8.69
CA TYR A 9 1.55 2.88 9.17
C TYR A 9 0.38 3.73 9.63
N ASP A 10 0.61 4.80 10.40
CA ASP A 10 -0.48 5.67 10.88
C ASP A 10 -1.25 6.30 9.72
N PHE A 11 -0.54 6.75 8.68
CA PHE A 11 -1.16 7.27 7.47
C PHE A 11 -1.85 6.17 6.65
N ALA A 12 -1.26 4.98 6.57
CA ALA A 12 -1.89 3.84 5.90
C ALA A 12 -3.20 3.44 6.58
N ASP A 13 -3.22 3.39 7.92
CA ASP A 13 -4.38 3.01 8.71
C ASP A 13 -5.47 4.08 8.67
N ASN A 14 -5.09 5.36 8.64
CA ASN A 14 -6.05 6.44 8.40
C ASN A 14 -6.70 6.34 7.01
N ASN A 15 -5.91 6.14 5.95
CA ASN A 15 -6.42 5.92 4.60
C ASN A 15 -7.31 4.67 4.51
N PHE A 16 -6.89 3.57 5.14
CA PHE A 16 -7.65 2.32 5.21
C PHE A 16 -9.03 2.56 5.81
N ASN A 17 -9.09 3.18 7.00
CA ASN A 17 -10.35 3.42 7.69
C ASN A 17 -11.30 4.30 6.86
N PHE A 18 -10.79 5.33 6.19
CA PHE A 18 -11.60 6.14 5.27
C PHE A 18 -12.10 5.33 4.07
N LEU A 19 -11.21 4.57 3.41
CA LEU A 19 -11.56 3.77 2.23
C LEU A 19 -12.64 2.73 2.56
N ILE A 20 -12.51 2.02 3.69
CA ILE A 20 -13.50 1.04 4.15
C ILE A 20 -14.83 1.72 4.46
N ALA A 21 -14.83 2.84 5.18
CA ALA A 21 -16.07 3.56 5.50
C ALA A 21 -16.79 4.06 4.24
N ALA A 22 -16.06 4.55 3.24
CA ALA A 22 -16.62 4.97 1.96
C ALA A 22 -17.21 3.78 1.18
N TYR A 23 -16.49 2.67 1.14
CA TYR A 23 -16.95 1.42 0.51
C TYR A 23 -18.22 0.88 1.17
N GLU A 24 -18.28 0.84 2.50
CA GLU A 24 -19.44 0.36 3.27
C GLU A 24 -20.69 1.24 3.06
N GLN A 25 -20.51 2.52 2.74
CA GLN A 25 -21.59 3.44 2.35
C GLN A 25 -21.99 3.32 0.88
N GLY A 26 -21.33 2.45 0.10
CA GLY A 26 -21.58 2.27 -1.33
C GLY A 26 -21.12 3.46 -2.18
N LEU A 27 -20.17 4.27 -1.68
CA LEU A 27 -19.59 5.36 -2.45
C LEU A 27 -18.68 4.81 -3.55
N VAL A 28 -18.72 5.46 -4.70
CA VAL A 28 -17.89 5.15 -5.86
C VAL A 28 -17.22 6.43 -6.34
N GLY A 29 -15.91 6.37 -6.57
CA GLY A 29 -15.19 7.46 -7.18
C GLY A 29 -13.77 7.07 -7.56
N ASN A 30 -13.27 7.62 -8.67
CA ASN A 30 -11.93 7.30 -9.19
C ASN A 30 -10.82 7.47 -8.14
N ALA A 31 -10.94 8.46 -7.26
CA ALA A 31 -9.98 8.68 -6.17
C ALA A 31 -9.82 7.46 -5.24
N MET A 32 -10.83 6.60 -5.13
CA MET A 32 -10.76 5.37 -4.32
C MET A 32 -9.76 4.36 -4.90
N GLY A 33 -9.57 4.31 -6.22
CA GLY A 33 -8.55 3.47 -6.85
C GLY A 33 -7.13 3.93 -6.47
N ALA A 34 -6.84 5.23 -6.62
CA ALA A 34 -5.57 5.80 -6.16
C ALA A 34 -5.35 5.59 -4.66
N MET A 35 -6.40 5.79 -3.85
CA MET A 35 -6.35 5.59 -2.41
C MET A 35 -6.04 4.13 -2.04
N ALA A 36 -6.59 3.16 -2.78
CA ALA A 36 -6.28 1.75 -2.56
C ALA A 36 -4.79 1.45 -2.77
N GLN A 37 -4.22 1.90 -3.89
CA GLN A 37 -2.77 1.77 -4.12
C GLN A 37 -1.96 2.47 -3.03
N GLU A 38 -2.28 3.72 -2.73
CA GLU A 38 -1.56 4.52 -1.73
C GLU A 38 -1.59 3.91 -0.34
N THR A 39 -2.69 3.24 0.02
CA THR A 39 -2.83 2.55 1.30
C THR A 39 -1.88 1.36 1.38
N CYS A 40 -1.89 0.50 0.37
CA CYS A 40 -0.93 -0.61 0.26
C CYS A 40 0.52 -0.11 0.24
N GLU A 41 0.80 0.94 -0.54
CA GLU A 41 2.13 1.54 -0.65
C GLU A 41 2.66 1.97 0.72
N LYS A 42 1.86 2.68 1.52
CA LYS A 42 2.27 3.16 2.84
C LYS A 42 2.49 1.99 3.81
N TYR A 43 1.64 0.96 3.80
CA TYR A 43 1.88 -0.25 4.59
C TYR A 43 3.21 -0.93 4.23
N LEU A 44 3.50 -1.10 2.94
CA LEU A 44 4.76 -1.68 2.49
C LEU A 44 5.97 -0.79 2.85
N LYS A 45 5.85 0.53 2.68
CA LYS A 45 6.92 1.48 3.05
C LYS A 45 7.19 1.50 4.55
N HIS A 46 6.18 1.30 5.39
CA HIS A 46 6.38 1.12 6.82
C HIS A 46 7.24 -0.10 7.13
N ILE A 47 6.95 -1.25 6.50
CA ILE A 47 7.77 -2.46 6.67
C ILE A 47 9.23 -2.21 6.27
N ILE A 48 9.44 -1.54 5.14
CA ILE A 48 10.80 -1.20 4.66
C ILE A 48 11.50 -0.26 5.64
N GLU A 49 10.80 0.76 6.13
CA GLU A 49 11.40 1.78 7.00
C GLU A 49 11.82 1.19 8.34
N GLU A 50 10.93 0.45 9.00
CA GLU A 50 11.12 0.00 10.38
C GLU A 50 11.88 -1.33 10.51
N TYR A 51 11.72 -2.26 9.55
CA TYR A 51 12.20 -3.64 9.72
C TYR A 51 13.37 -4.02 8.79
N ILE A 52 13.77 -3.13 7.87
CA ILE A 52 14.92 -3.38 6.99
C ILE A 52 16.03 -2.39 7.31
N VAL A 53 17.11 -2.90 7.89
CA VAL A 53 18.31 -2.13 8.24
C VAL A 53 19.38 -2.33 7.16
N PRO A 54 19.78 -1.27 6.44
CA PRO A 54 20.86 -1.35 5.45
C PRO A 54 22.22 -1.67 6.11
N ASN A 55 23.03 -2.50 5.46
CA ASN A 55 24.36 -2.84 5.96
C ASN A 55 25.42 -1.79 5.63
N ASP A 56 25.20 -1.01 4.55
CA ASP A 56 26.13 0.00 4.08
C ASP A 56 25.42 1.21 3.43
N SER A 57 26.21 2.23 3.08
CA SER A 57 25.71 3.47 2.46
C SER A 57 25.04 3.24 1.10
N ASN A 58 25.46 2.22 0.34
CA ASN A 58 24.89 1.92 -0.97
C ASN A 58 23.51 1.25 -0.83
N GLU A 59 23.37 0.31 0.11
CA GLU A 59 22.07 -0.27 0.47
C GLU A 59 21.13 0.80 1.03
N ASN A 60 21.63 1.74 1.83
CA ASN A 60 20.82 2.83 2.35
C ASN A 60 20.33 3.77 1.23
N ALA A 61 21.18 4.07 0.25
CA ALA A 61 20.78 4.84 -0.93
C ALA A 61 19.69 4.13 -1.74
N LYS A 62 19.82 2.81 -1.93
CA LYS A 62 18.78 1.98 -2.60
C LYS A 62 17.47 1.96 -1.82
N LYS A 63 17.51 1.79 -0.50
CA LYS A 63 16.32 1.88 0.38
C LYS A 63 15.64 3.24 0.20
N THR A 64 16.40 4.33 0.24
CA THR A 64 15.90 5.70 0.09
C THR A 64 15.26 5.94 -1.30
N GLU A 65 15.86 5.46 -2.38
CA GLU A 65 15.29 5.55 -3.73
C GLU A 65 13.98 4.76 -3.82
N LEU A 66 13.97 3.55 -3.26
CA LEU A 66 12.80 2.68 -3.26
C LEU A 66 11.63 3.31 -2.48
N LEU A 67 11.88 3.96 -1.35
CA LEU A 67 10.85 4.68 -0.58
C LEU A 67 10.21 5.85 -1.36
N ARG A 68 10.82 6.32 -2.45
CA ARG A 68 10.24 7.33 -3.35
C ARG A 68 9.44 6.73 -4.50
N THR A 69 9.48 5.41 -4.72
CA THR A 69 8.70 4.77 -5.77
C THR A 69 7.23 4.61 -5.38
N HIS A 70 6.36 4.56 -6.39
CA HIS A 70 4.95 4.19 -6.25
C HIS A 70 4.66 2.76 -6.72
N ASN A 71 5.70 2.02 -7.11
CA ASN A 71 5.56 0.71 -7.73
C ASN A 71 5.50 -0.40 -6.66
N LEU A 72 4.31 -0.96 -6.43
CA LEU A 72 4.09 -2.00 -5.43
C LEU A 72 4.82 -3.31 -5.76
N THR A 73 5.05 -3.60 -7.04
CA THR A 73 5.85 -4.76 -7.45
C THR A 73 7.32 -4.59 -7.00
N LYS A 74 7.90 -3.40 -7.15
CA LYS A 74 9.27 -3.12 -6.68
C LYS A 74 9.35 -3.18 -5.16
N LEU A 75 8.39 -2.57 -4.45
CA LEU A 75 8.33 -2.58 -2.98
C LEU A 75 8.20 -4.00 -2.43
N SER A 76 7.24 -4.78 -2.92
CA SER A 76 7.01 -6.16 -2.45
C SER A 76 8.18 -7.10 -2.73
N LYS A 77 8.83 -6.99 -3.91
CA LYS A 77 10.02 -7.78 -4.23
C LYS A 77 11.18 -7.45 -3.29
N TYR A 78 11.39 -6.17 -2.98
CA TYR A 78 12.42 -5.75 -2.05
C TYR A 78 12.14 -6.26 -0.63
N ILE A 79 10.91 -6.15 -0.14
CA ILE A 79 10.54 -6.68 1.18
C ILE A 79 10.83 -8.18 1.26
N LEU A 80 10.39 -8.96 0.27
CA LEU A 80 10.58 -10.42 0.27
C LEU A 80 12.05 -10.86 0.16
N SER A 81 12.96 -10.01 -0.32
CA SER A 81 14.39 -10.36 -0.33
C SER A 81 15.06 -10.22 1.04
N TYR A 82 14.47 -9.46 1.97
CA TYR A 82 14.98 -9.29 3.34
C TYR A 82 14.13 -10.03 4.37
N LEU A 83 12.82 -10.09 4.15
CA LEU A 83 11.82 -10.59 5.09
C LEU A 83 10.97 -11.66 4.38
N PRO A 84 11.52 -12.85 4.08
CA PRO A 84 10.83 -13.88 3.28
C PRO A 84 9.62 -14.51 3.99
N ASP A 85 9.48 -14.29 5.30
CA ASP A 85 8.41 -14.82 6.14
C ASP A 85 7.14 -13.94 6.15
N ILE A 86 7.19 -12.71 5.66
CA ILE A 86 5.99 -11.88 5.49
C ILE A 86 5.10 -12.43 4.37
N LYS A 87 3.82 -12.63 4.69
CA LYS A 87 2.85 -13.28 3.79
C LYS A 87 2.15 -12.29 2.85
N LEU A 88 2.92 -11.60 2.01
CA LEU A 88 2.36 -10.64 1.05
C LEU A 88 1.65 -11.34 -0.13
N ASP A 89 0.37 -11.00 -0.36
CA ASP A 89 -0.36 -11.39 -1.56
C ASP A 89 0.05 -10.51 -2.75
N ARG A 90 1.07 -10.95 -3.50
CA ARG A 90 1.60 -10.21 -4.66
C ARG A 90 0.59 -10.08 -5.80
N GLN A 91 -0.37 -10.99 -5.92
CA GLN A 91 -1.39 -10.91 -6.96
C GLN A 91 -2.33 -9.74 -6.65
N SER A 92 -2.81 -9.64 -5.42
CA SER A 92 -3.60 -8.51 -4.95
C SER A 92 -2.84 -7.18 -5.01
N LEU A 93 -1.55 -7.15 -4.67
CA LEU A 93 -0.74 -5.93 -4.82
C LEU A 93 -0.57 -5.49 -6.28
N ASN A 94 -0.44 -6.44 -7.21
CA ASN A 94 -0.33 -6.10 -8.63
C ASN A 94 -1.65 -5.58 -9.21
N LEU A 95 -2.80 -6.07 -8.72
CA LEU A 95 -4.12 -5.59 -9.14
C LEU A 95 -4.26 -4.07 -8.92
N VAL A 96 -3.84 -3.57 -7.76
CA VAL A 96 -3.93 -2.14 -7.42
C VAL A 96 -2.71 -1.33 -7.85
N ASN A 97 -1.72 -1.94 -8.51
CA ASN A 97 -0.51 -1.25 -8.93
C ASN A 97 -0.71 -0.49 -10.25
N GLY A 98 -0.56 0.83 -10.22
CA GLY A 98 -0.73 1.73 -11.38
C GLY A 98 -1.92 2.69 -11.21
N LEU A 99 -2.88 2.35 -10.33
CA LEU A 99 -4.07 3.15 -10.04
C LEU A 99 -3.76 4.58 -9.60
N TYR A 100 -2.62 4.82 -8.94
CA TYR A 100 -2.17 6.17 -8.57
C TYR A 100 -2.13 7.12 -9.77
N PHE A 101 -1.75 6.64 -10.96
CA PHE A 101 -1.73 7.46 -12.17
C PHE A 101 -3.05 7.34 -12.95
N THR A 102 -3.51 6.11 -13.19
CA THR A 102 -4.63 5.84 -14.12
C THR A 102 -5.99 6.31 -13.61
N THR A 103 -6.15 6.55 -12.31
CA THR A 103 -7.43 7.01 -11.72
C THR A 103 -7.43 8.49 -11.32
N ARG A 104 -6.27 9.15 -11.30
CA ARG A 104 -6.16 10.56 -10.85
C ARG A 104 -6.20 11.58 -11.98
N TYR A 105 -5.65 11.23 -13.13
CA TYR A 105 -5.45 12.17 -14.22
C TYR A 105 -6.19 11.70 -15.47
N PRO A 106 -6.97 12.56 -16.13
CA PRO A 106 -7.60 12.23 -17.40
C PRO A 106 -6.53 12.06 -18.50
N GLY A 107 -6.71 11.06 -19.36
CA GLY A 107 -5.81 10.78 -20.48
C GLY A 107 -6.10 9.41 -21.12
N ASP A 108 -5.32 9.04 -22.13
CA ASP A 108 -5.54 7.80 -22.90
C ASP A 108 -5.42 6.53 -22.04
N GLU A 109 -4.65 6.59 -20.96
CA GLU A 109 -4.47 5.49 -20.00
C GLU A 109 -5.38 5.63 -18.76
N SER A 110 -6.28 6.62 -18.74
CA SER A 110 -7.19 6.81 -17.61
C SER A 110 -8.30 5.77 -17.60
N ILE A 111 -8.69 5.33 -16.41
CA ILE A 111 -9.80 4.41 -16.20
C ILE A 111 -10.90 5.06 -15.37
N VAL A 112 -12.13 4.60 -15.58
CA VAL A 112 -13.26 4.90 -14.69
C VAL A 112 -13.36 3.75 -13.71
N VAL A 113 -13.36 4.07 -12.42
CA VAL A 113 -13.51 3.09 -11.34
C VAL A 113 -15.00 2.84 -11.12
N GLU A 114 -15.41 1.60 -11.28
CA GLU A 114 -16.76 1.13 -11.03
C GLU A 114 -16.89 0.48 -9.65
N LYS A 115 -18.10 0.08 -9.29
CA LYS A 115 -18.35 -0.52 -7.96
C LYS A 115 -17.63 -1.85 -7.82
N GLU A 116 -17.67 -2.66 -8.88
CA GLU A 116 -17.05 -3.97 -8.97
C GLU A 116 -15.52 -3.86 -8.81
N ASP A 117 -14.91 -2.83 -9.41
CA ASP A 117 -13.48 -2.54 -9.22
C ASP A 117 -13.16 -2.25 -7.75
N ILE A 118 -13.98 -1.44 -7.07
CA ILE A 118 -13.76 -1.07 -5.65
C ILE A 118 -13.82 -2.31 -4.76
N GLU A 119 -14.72 -3.25 -5.03
CA GLU A 119 -14.79 -4.51 -4.27
C GLU A 119 -13.45 -5.25 -4.33
N GLU A 120 -12.85 -5.37 -5.51
CA GLU A 120 -11.55 -6.02 -5.67
C GLU A 120 -10.40 -5.21 -5.05
N TYR A 121 -10.43 -3.88 -5.18
CA TYR A 121 -9.41 -3.00 -4.61
C TYR A 121 -9.42 -3.02 -3.09
N VAL A 122 -10.62 -3.00 -2.48
CA VAL A 122 -10.80 -3.10 -1.03
C VAL A 122 -10.30 -4.45 -0.51
N GLU A 123 -10.59 -5.54 -1.22
CA GLU A 123 -10.09 -6.87 -0.84
C GLU A 123 -8.55 -6.92 -0.90
N ALA A 124 -7.95 -6.34 -1.94
CA ALA A 124 -6.50 -6.23 -2.04
C ALA A 124 -5.88 -5.43 -0.88
N VAL A 125 -6.51 -4.31 -0.50
CA VAL A 125 -6.07 -3.47 0.62
C VAL A 125 -6.21 -4.20 1.95
N LYS A 126 -7.32 -4.92 2.19
CA LYS A 126 -7.53 -5.75 3.40
C LYS A 126 -6.46 -6.83 3.53
N LYS A 127 -6.16 -7.54 2.44
CA LYS A 127 -5.09 -8.55 2.41
C LYS A 127 -3.72 -7.95 2.70
N CYS A 128 -3.42 -6.78 2.11
CA CYS A 128 -2.16 -6.08 2.37
C CYS A 128 -2.04 -5.68 3.85
N LYS A 129 -3.07 -5.04 4.41
CA LYS A 129 -3.11 -4.67 5.84
C LYS A 129 -2.92 -5.90 6.72
N LYS A 130 -3.70 -6.97 6.49
CA LYS A 130 -3.60 -8.21 7.27
C LYS A 130 -2.20 -8.78 7.27
N ALA A 131 -1.54 -8.87 6.12
CA ALA A 131 -0.18 -9.40 6.02
C ALA A 131 0.84 -8.54 6.80
N VAL A 132 0.67 -7.22 6.79
CA VAL A 132 1.53 -6.29 7.55
C VAL A 132 1.25 -6.39 9.05
N ASP A 133 -0.02 -6.40 9.46
CA ASP A 133 -0.43 -6.50 10.86
C ASP A 133 0.05 -7.82 11.50
N GLU A 134 -0.17 -8.95 10.81
CA GLU A 134 0.30 -10.27 11.26
C GLU A 134 1.83 -10.32 11.37
N PHE A 135 2.54 -9.68 10.44
CA PHE A 135 4.00 -9.60 10.49
C PHE A 135 4.47 -8.78 11.68
N ILE A 136 3.92 -7.58 11.89
CA ILE A 136 4.27 -6.71 13.02
C ILE A 136 4.02 -7.45 14.35
N GLN A 137 2.85 -8.07 14.51
CA GLN A 137 2.51 -8.87 15.70
C GLN A 137 3.48 -10.04 15.94
N SER A 138 4.05 -10.62 14.89
CA SER A 138 5.06 -11.68 15.02
C SER A 138 6.45 -11.20 15.48
N ARG A 139 6.66 -9.88 15.56
CA ARG A 139 7.90 -9.24 16.00
C ARG A 139 7.79 -8.60 17.39
N GLU A 140 6.58 -8.57 17.96
CA GLU A 140 6.30 -8.16 19.36
C GLU A 140 6.51 -9.34 20.32
#